data_AF-A0A7C9AU02-F1
#
_entry.id   AF-A0A7C9AU02-F1
#
_cell.length_a   1.000
_cell.length_b   1.000
_cell.length_c   1.000
_cell.angle_alpha   90.00
_cell.angle_beta   90.00
_cell.angle_gamma   90.00
#
_symmetry.space_group_name_H-M   'P 1'
#
loop_
_entity.id
_entity.type
_entity.pdbx_description
1 polymer ?
#
loop_
_entity_poly.entity_id
_entity_poly.type
_entity_poly.pdbx_seq_one_letter_code
_entity_poly.pdbx_strand_id
1 'polypeptide(L)'
;RRCYWGYCFGTLTTEDPRRDGGEGIQHIDTHVEHCSVIKTNSGAHRLLRGVERDCCDSTNDGRRFYVELKTSLKLDYHTEGRYEREKLLKCWIQSFLAGVPYIVVGFRDDSGQLVQTERMWT
;
A
#
# COMPACT_ATOMS: atom_id res chain seq x y z
N ARG A 1 4.72 -16.04 -8.37
CA ARG A 1 3.62 -16.43 -7.44
C ARG A 1 3.49 -15.49 -6.24
N ARG A 2 4.53 -15.22 -5.44
CA ARG A 2 4.40 -14.39 -4.21
C ARG A 2 3.98 -12.93 -4.45
N CYS A 3 4.29 -12.35 -5.62
CA CYS A 3 3.89 -10.97 -5.96
C CYS A 3 2.38 -10.82 -6.18
N TYR A 4 1.70 -11.87 -6.66
CA TYR A 4 0.26 -11.84 -6.92
C TYR A 4 -0.54 -11.56 -5.64
N TRP A 5 -0.09 -12.07 -4.50
CA TRP A 5 -0.72 -11.79 -3.21
C TRP A 5 -0.71 -10.30 -2.83
N GLY A 6 0.28 -9.53 -3.29
CA GLY A 6 0.28 -8.07 -3.13
C GLY A 6 -0.87 -7.43 -3.88
N TYR A 7 -1.03 -7.79 -5.16
CA TYR A 7 -2.13 -7.30 -5.98
C TYR A 7 -3.50 -7.77 -5.47
N CYS A 8 -3.62 -9.04 -5.03
CA CYS A 8 -4.84 -9.53 -4.37
C CYS A 8 -5.21 -8.73 -3.14
N PHE A 9 -4.21 -8.40 -2.30
CA PHE A 9 -4.45 -7.59 -1.12
C PHE A 9 -4.94 -6.20 -1.51
N GLY A 10 -4.32 -5.57 -2.50
CA GLY A 10 -4.79 -4.32 -3.09
C GLY A 10 -6.28 -4.38 -3.43
N THR A 11 -6.67 -5.33 -4.30
CA THR A 11 -8.08 -5.54 -4.69
C THR A 11 -9.00 -5.88 -3.52
N LEU A 12 -8.52 -6.60 -2.50
CA LEU A 12 -9.32 -6.94 -1.32
C LEU A 12 -9.65 -5.71 -0.49
N THR A 13 -8.69 -4.80 -0.34
CA THR A 13 -8.78 -3.62 0.53
C THR A 13 -9.31 -2.36 -0.16
N THR A 14 -9.61 -2.43 -1.45
CA THR A 14 -10.23 -1.34 -2.21
C THR A 14 -11.64 -1.70 -2.64
N GLU A 15 -12.54 -0.72 -2.59
CA GLU A 15 -13.90 -0.86 -3.11
C GLU A 15 -13.88 -0.70 -4.64
N ASP A 16 -14.40 -1.69 -5.36
CA ASP A 16 -14.69 -1.60 -6.80
C ASP A 16 -16.21 -1.76 -7.00
N PRO A 17 -16.92 -0.72 -7.47
CA PRO A 17 -18.37 -0.79 -7.66
C PRO A 17 -18.80 -1.80 -8.73
N ARG A 18 -17.87 -2.30 -9.56
CA ARG A 18 -18.13 -3.33 -10.57
C ARG A 18 -18.04 -4.74 -10.01
N ARG A 19 -17.53 -4.92 -8.79
CA ARG A 19 -17.41 -6.21 -8.15
C ARG A 19 -18.73 -6.55 -7.47
N ASP A 20 -19.35 -7.66 -7.86
CA ASP A 20 -20.49 -8.20 -7.13
C ASP A 20 -20.00 -8.73 -5.76
N GLY A 21 -20.74 -8.42 -4.69
CA GLY A 21 -20.33 -8.66 -3.31
C GLY A 21 -20.18 -10.14 -2.93
N GLY A 22 -20.66 -11.06 -3.77
CA GLY A 22 -20.59 -12.50 -3.59
C GLY A 22 -19.45 -13.22 -4.34
N GLU A 23 -18.79 -12.56 -5.30
CA GLU A 23 -17.73 -13.19 -6.08
C GLU A 23 -16.35 -12.99 -5.44
N GLY A 24 -15.55 -14.06 -5.38
CA GLY A 24 -14.16 -13.98 -4.94
C GLY A 24 -13.30 -13.07 -5.84
N ILE A 25 -12.10 -12.70 -5.39
CA ILE A 25 -11.18 -11.89 -6.19
C ILE A 25 -10.73 -12.68 -7.41
N GLN A 26 -11.06 -12.18 -8.60
CA GLN A 26 -10.72 -12.78 -9.89
C GLN A 26 -10.20 -11.69 -10.86
N HIS A 27 -9.54 -12.12 -11.94
CA HIS A 27 -9.15 -11.25 -13.06
C HIS A 27 -8.35 -9.98 -12.68
N ILE A 28 -7.35 -10.11 -11.81
CA ILE A 28 -6.50 -8.96 -11.47
C ILE A 28 -5.60 -8.61 -12.66
N ASP A 29 -5.79 -7.41 -13.19
CA ASP A 29 -4.94 -6.83 -14.24
C ASP A 29 -3.89 -5.91 -13.62
N THR A 30 -2.62 -6.30 -13.71
CA THR A 30 -1.49 -5.54 -13.17
C THR A 30 -1.07 -4.37 -14.06
N HIS A 31 -1.71 -4.16 -15.22
CA HIS A 31 -1.51 -2.99 -16.06
C HIS A 31 -2.40 -1.80 -15.67
N VAL A 32 -3.44 -2.04 -14.86
CA VAL A 32 -4.30 -0.97 -14.36
C VAL A 32 -3.64 -0.32 -13.16
N GLU A 33 -3.24 0.94 -13.33
CA GLU A 33 -2.57 1.73 -12.30
C GLU A 33 -3.13 3.17 -12.27
N HIS A 34 -2.98 3.84 -11.14
CA HIS A 34 -3.28 5.26 -11.01
C HIS A 34 -2.04 6.02 -10.55
N CYS A 35 -1.59 7.00 -11.34
CA CYS A 35 -0.40 7.79 -11.04
C CYS A 35 -0.78 9.26 -10.78
N SER A 36 -0.32 9.80 -9.66
CA SER A 36 -0.39 11.23 -9.37
C SER A 36 0.91 11.92 -9.77
N VAL A 37 0.83 13.14 -10.30
CA VAL A 37 2.00 13.99 -10.52
C VAL A 37 2.15 14.94 -9.34
N ILE A 38 3.28 14.88 -8.66
CA ILE A 38 3.58 15.72 -7.50
C ILE A 38 4.77 16.64 -7.75
N LYS A 39 4.73 17.80 -7.09
CA LYS A 39 5.83 18.75 -7.00
C LYS A 39 6.31 18.82 -5.55
N THR A 40 7.59 18.57 -5.33
CA THR A 40 8.22 18.69 -4.01
C THR A 40 9.53 19.46 -4.11
N ASN A 41 10.04 19.94 -2.98
CA ASN A 41 11.34 20.59 -2.89
C ASN A 41 12.23 19.79 -1.93
N SER A 42 13.48 19.54 -2.33
CA SER A 42 14.52 18.94 -1.49
C SER A 42 15.68 19.91 -1.41
N GLY A 43 15.78 20.64 -0.29
CA GLY A 43 16.69 21.78 -0.17
C GLY A 43 16.44 22.80 -1.27
N ALA A 44 17.47 23.14 -2.04
CA ALA A 44 17.38 24.08 -3.16
C ALA A 44 16.80 23.50 -4.46
N HIS A 45 16.56 22.18 -4.52
CA HIS A 45 16.14 21.50 -5.75
C HIS A 45 14.62 21.28 -5.79
N ARG A 46 14.00 21.64 -6.91
CA ARG A 46 12.59 21.37 -7.19
C ARG A 46 12.47 20.09 -7.99
N LEU A 47 11.59 19.19 -7.56
CA LEU A 47 11.35 17.90 -8.20
C LEU A 47 9.91 17.81 -8.68
N LEU A 48 9.72 17.32 -9.90
CA LEU A 48 8.44 16.87 -10.44
C LEU A 48 8.52 15.37 -10.65
N ARG A 49 7.56 14.62 -10.12
CA ARG A 49 7.60 13.16 -10.09
C ARG A 49 6.22 12.58 -10.32
N GLY A 50 6.15 11.50 -11.09
CA GLY A 50 5.00 10.60 -11.09
C GLY A 50 5.11 9.65 -9.90
N VAL A 51 4.00 9.45 -9.20
CA VAL A 51 3.90 8.49 -8.11
C VAL A 51 2.62 7.68 -8.27
N GLU A 52 2.79 6.38 -8.49
CA GLU A 52 1.72 5.39 -8.40
C GLU A 52 1.05 5.46 -7.03
N ARG A 53 -0.27 5.35 -7.00
CA ARG A 53 -1.11 5.38 -5.81
C ARG A 53 -1.96 4.13 -5.78
N ASP A 54 -1.91 3.41 -4.67
CA ASP A 54 -2.73 2.21 -4.50
C ASP A 54 -4.21 2.57 -4.35
N CYS A 55 -4.53 3.48 -3.41
CA CYS A 55 -5.88 3.96 -3.20
C CYS A 55 -5.94 5.32 -2.48
N CYS A 56 -7.16 5.83 -2.27
CA CYS A 56 -7.41 7.03 -1.51
C CYS A 56 -8.61 6.85 -0.59
N ASP A 57 -8.65 7.66 0.46
CA ASP A 57 -9.75 7.75 1.40
C ASP A 57 -10.03 9.23 1.72
N SER A 58 -11.10 9.51 2.47
CA SER A 58 -11.50 10.84 2.87
C SER A 58 -11.83 10.92 4.35
N THR A 59 -11.44 12.03 4.97
CA THR A 59 -11.89 12.38 6.32
C THR A 59 -13.36 12.82 6.30
N ASN A 60 -13.98 12.87 7.48
CA ASN A 60 -15.39 13.28 7.63
C ASN A 60 -15.70 14.69 7.09
N ASP A 61 -14.70 15.59 7.02
CA ASP A 61 -14.79 16.93 6.44
C ASP A 61 -14.49 16.96 4.92
N GLY A 62 -14.35 15.79 4.29
CA GLY A 62 -14.20 15.65 2.83
C GLY A 62 -12.79 15.83 2.29
N ARG A 63 -11.78 15.99 3.16
CA ARG A 63 -10.38 16.07 2.71
C ARG A 63 -9.90 14.69 2.26
N ARG A 64 -9.49 14.60 0.99
CA ARG A 64 -8.91 13.39 0.41
C ARG A 64 -7.44 13.22 0.78
N PHE A 65 -7.04 11.99 1.01
CA PHE A 65 -5.65 11.58 1.19
C PHE A 65 -5.40 10.21 0.54
N TYR A 66 -4.16 9.97 0.12
CA TYR A 66 -3.77 8.65 -0.40
C TYR A 66 -3.41 7.71 0.74
N VAL A 67 -3.50 6.40 0.47
CA VAL A 67 -3.07 5.33 1.37
C VAL A 67 -2.21 4.36 0.56
N GLU A 68 -1.07 3.96 1.12
CA GLU A 68 -0.19 2.94 0.52
C GLU A 68 -0.56 1.57 1.09
N LEU A 69 -0.60 0.55 0.24
CA LEU A 69 -0.96 -0.82 0.59
C LEU A 69 0.26 -1.73 0.43
N LYS A 70 0.62 -2.44 1.49
CA LYS A 70 1.75 -3.37 1.49
C LYS A 70 1.33 -4.74 2.01
N THR A 71 2.04 -5.77 1.57
CA THR A 71 1.91 -7.10 2.17
C THR A 71 3.24 -7.56 2.76
N SER A 72 3.19 -8.32 3.84
CA SER A 72 4.35 -8.96 4.44
C SER A 72 4.04 -10.37 4.93
N LEU A 73 5.07 -11.19 5.12
CA LEU A 73 4.91 -12.40 5.93
C LEU A 73 4.60 -11.98 7.36
N LYS A 74 3.76 -12.77 8.04
CA LYS A 74 3.55 -12.65 9.49
C LYS A 74 4.90 -12.68 10.19
N LEU A 75 5.08 -11.74 11.10
CA LEU A 75 6.34 -11.59 11.82
C LEU A 75 6.40 -12.60 12.97
N ASP A 76 7.62 -13.06 13.21
CA ASP A 76 8.05 -13.75 14.41
C ASP A 76 9.26 -13.00 15.02
N TYR A 77 9.68 -13.46 16.18
CA TYR A 77 10.82 -12.88 16.90
C TYR A 77 12.11 -12.79 16.06
N HIS A 78 12.32 -13.70 15.11
CA HIS A 78 13.53 -13.74 14.29
C HIS A 78 13.46 -12.81 13.08
N THR A 79 12.26 -12.51 12.59
CA THR A 79 12.04 -11.73 11.37
C THR A 79 11.70 -10.26 11.63
N GLU A 80 11.20 -9.94 12.82
CA GLU A 80 10.79 -8.59 13.24
C GLU A 80 11.92 -7.55 13.07
N GLY A 81 13.11 -7.80 13.63
CA GLY A 81 14.21 -6.83 13.54
C GLY A 81 14.67 -6.55 12.10
N ARG A 82 14.54 -7.52 11.18
CA ARG A 82 14.81 -7.29 9.75
C ARG A 82 13.68 -6.51 9.09
N TYR A 83 12.44 -6.84 9.41
CA TYR A 83 11.26 -6.13 8.92
C TYR A 83 11.33 -4.63 9.27
N GLU A 84 11.64 -4.31 10.51
CA GLU A 84 11.77 -2.93 10.98
C GLU A 84 12.90 -2.19 10.26
N ARG A 85 14.11 -2.77 10.22
CA ARG A 85 15.28 -2.09 9.65
C ARG A 85 15.23 -1.93 8.14
N GLU A 86 14.71 -2.93 7.43
CA GLU A 86 14.78 -2.95 5.96
C GLU A 86 13.44 -2.61 5.31
N LYS A 87 12.36 -3.25 5.76
CA LYS A 87 11.08 -3.19 5.05
C LYS A 87 10.30 -1.94 5.42
N LEU A 88 10.19 -1.63 6.72
CA LEU A 88 9.54 -0.39 7.16
C LEU A 88 10.27 0.83 6.60
N LEU A 89 11.61 0.84 6.63
CA LEU A 89 12.39 1.94 6.04
C LEU A 89 12.07 2.16 4.55
N LYS A 90 11.96 1.09 3.75
CA LYS A 90 11.60 1.21 2.33
C LYS A 90 10.18 1.75 2.14
N CYS A 91 9.22 1.26 2.92
CA CYS A 91 7.83 1.72 2.85
C CYS A 91 7.75 3.21 3.26
N TRP A 92 8.42 3.57 4.34
CA TRP A 92 8.50 4.94 4.83
C TRP A 92 9.09 5.89 3.78
N ILE A 93 10.24 5.56 3.18
CA ILE A 93 10.86 6.40 2.15
C ILE A 93 9.91 6.63 0.97
N GLN A 94 9.24 5.57 0.49
CA GLN A 94 8.30 5.67 -0.64
C GLN A 94 7.13 6.60 -0.30
N SER A 95 6.46 6.35 0.82
CA SER A 95 5.28 7.12 1.25
C SER A 95 5.63 8.56 1.61
N PHE A 96 6.74 8.78 2.32
CA PHE A 96 7.20 10.10 2.76
C PHE A 96 7.51 11.01 1.58
N LEU A 97 8.32 10.53 0.62
CA LEU A 97 8.65 11.29 -0.59
C LEU A 97 7.43 11.61 -1.45
N ALA A 98 6.38 10.78 -1.32
CA ALA A 98 5.15 10.91 -2.06
C ALA A 98 4.03 11.67 -1.32
N GLY A 99 4.25 12.07 -0.06
CA GLY A 99 3.25 12.73 0.78
C GLY A 99 2.03 11.85 1.11
N VAL A 100 2.22 10.53 1.21
CA VAL A 100 1.18 9.60 1.68
C VAL A 100 1.22 9.55 3.20
N PRO A 101 0.13 9.88 3.92
CA PRO A 101 0.14 9.91 5.39
C PRO A 101 -0.02 8.52 6.04
N TYR A 102 -0.54 7.52 5.32
CA TYR A 102 -0.81 6.20 5.89
C TYR A 102 -0.30 5.06 5.02
N ILE A 103 0.18 4.02 5.69
CA ILE A 103 0.50 2.73 5.10
C ILE A 103 -0.36 1.68 5.79
N VAL A 104 -1.04 0.84 5.02
CA VAL A 104 -1.75 -0.34 5.53
C VAL A 104 -0.98 -1.59 5.11
N VAL A 105 -0.61 -2.40 6.09
CA VAL A 105 0.15 -3.64 5.88
C VAL A 105 -0.76 -4.83 6.15
N GLY A 106 -0.92 -5.70 5.17
CA GLY A 106 -1.49 -7.03 5.33
C GLY A 106 -0.40 -8.06 5.62
N PHE A 107 -0.43 -8.66 6.80
CA PHE A 107 0.44 -9.78 7.17
C PHE A 107 -0.23 -11.09 6.79
N ARG A 108 0.48 -11.91 6.01
CA ARG A 108 0.02 -13.22 5.54
C ARG A 108 0.91 -14.34 6.04
N ASP A 109 0.36 -15.55 6.11
CA ASP A 109 1.15 -16.75 6.34
C ASP A 109 1.90 -17.22 5.06
N ASP A 110 2.54 -18.39 5.14
CA ASP A 110 3.23 -19.01 4.00
C ASP A 110 2.28 -19.59 2.94
N SER A 111 1.03 -19.87 3.30
CA SER A 111 -0.01 -20.35 2.38
C SER A 111 -0.61 -19.21 1.54
N GLY A 112 -0.36 -17.96 1.94
CA GLY A 112 -0.89 -16.76 1.28
C GLY A 112 -2.16 -16.23 1.94
N GLN A 113 -2.60 -16.80 3.06
CA GLN A 113 -3.76 -16.36 3.80
C GLN A 113 -3.42 -15.10 4.60
N LEU A 114 -4.24 -14.05 4.46
CA LEU A 114 -4.15 -12.85 5.27
C LEU A 114 -4.56 -13.19 6.72
N VAL A 115 -3.69 -12.91 7.68
CA VAL A 115 -3.87 -13.27 9.10
C VAL A 115 -3.94 -12.06 10.02
N GLN A 116 -3.45 -10.90 9.59
CA GLN A 116 -3.49 -9.65 10.35
C GLN A 116 -3.39 -8.45 9.41
N THR A 117 -4.00 -7.34 9.79
CA THR A 117 -3.79 -6.04 9.15
C THR A 117 -3.33 -5.02 10.19
N GLU A 118 -2.53 -4.07 9.75
CA GLU A 118 -2.06 -2.96 10.57
C GLU A 118 -2.07 -1.68 9.74
N ARG A 119 -2.54 -0.58 10.33
CA ARG A 119 -2.44 0.75 9.75
C ARG A 119 -1.44 1.57 10.55
N MET A 120 -0.43 2.08 9.87
CA MET A 120 0.60 2.94 10.45
C MET A 120 0.63 4.29 9.75
N TRP A 121 1.14 5.28 10.48
CA TRP A 121 1.45 6.59 9.94
C TRP A 121 2.81 6.54 9.26
N THR A 122 2.96 7.32 8.20
CA THR A 122 4.26 7.61 7.58
C THR A 122 4.94 8.76 8.32
#